data_AF-A0A9R0I195-F1
#
_entry.id   AF-A0A9R0I195-F1
#
_cell.length_a   1.000
_cell.length_b   1.000
_cell.length_c   1.000
_cell.angle_alpha   90.00
_cell.angle_beta   90.00
_cell.angle_gamma   90.00
#
_symmetry.space_group_name_H-M   'P 1'
#
loop_
_entity.id
_entity.type
_entity.pdbx_description
1 polymer ?
#
loop_
_entity_poly.entity_id
_entity_poly.type
_entity_poly.pdbx_seq_one_letter_code
_entity_poly.pdbx_strand_id
1 'polypeptide(L)'
;MAKHMGSKSLVMEGLIWRICDGTQIDIYSDPWLTDEQGSFVQTTNSGTVKLVSELIDSTTHKWNFDLLNSLFSERDVNCILSIPISICGRDDCLTWAYSKDGLYSFKTAYMLEKSCNFSNFHKAWGVVETMHHALFDCQAVRDLWRECECKALVCRDKNEDFKYVFEEWKKLDVPLRQRGAALLWWAWGRRNYKVFNNKDTPHLLVRERVLRLVEEQGKYSKHIYDHWRSPTTTSPKVCKHPPSSFVKVNCDASLSEQGWIGHGATARDSQGAVIFAGTRRMRGKWPPKIVECKAVLFAVKLAKKYRLVRL
;
A
#
# COMPACT_ATOMS: atom_id res chain seq x y z
N MET A 1 -15.06 1.50 16.49
CA MET A 1 -15.71 2.38 15.49
C MET A 1 -14.62 3.00 14.63
N ALA A 2 -14.60 2.75 13.32
CA ALA A 2 -13.62 3.37 12.43
C ALA A 2 -14.02 4.84 12.19
N LYS A 3 -13.20 5.78 12.68
CA LYS A 3 -13.37 7.20 12.37
C LYS A 3 -13.05 7.40 10.88
N HIS A 4 -14.04 7.82 10.09
CA HIS A 4 -13.81 8.16 8.69
C HIS A 4 -13.11 9.54 8.66
N MET A 5 -11.78 9.53 8.69
CA MET A 5 -10.98 10.75 8.52
C MET A 5 -10.94 11.12 7.03
N GLY A 6 -10.98 12.41 6.73
CA GLY A 6 -10.78 12.90 5.36
C GLY A 6 -9.35 12.62 4.87
N SER A 7 -9.13 12.56 3.56
CA SER A 7 -7.81 12.30 2.96
C SER A 7 -6.74 13.29 3.45
N LYS A 8 -7.09 14.56 3.66
CA LYS A 8 -6.17 15.57 4.21
C LYS A 8 -5.77 15.25 5.66
N SER A 9 -6.73 14.90 6.52
CA SER A 9 -6.44 14.57 7.93
C SER A 9 -5.59 13.32 8.08
N LEU A 10 -5.78 12.31 7.23
CA LEU A 10 -4.95 11.10 7.22
C LEU A 10 -3.51 11.38 6.82
N VAL A 11 -3.31 12.28 5.85
CA VAL A 11 -1.96 12.71 5.49
C VAL A 11 -1.34 13.47 6.66
N MET A 12 -2.06 14.42 7.27
CA MET A 12 -1.53 15.16 8.41
C MET A 12 -1.18 14.26 9.61
N GLU A 13 -1.93 13.17 9.83
CA GLU A 13 -1.69 12.21 10.92
C GLU A 13 -0.42 11.37 10.72
N GLY A 14 -0.02 11.09 9.47
CA GLY A 14 1.19 10.32 9.19
C GLY A 14 2.42 11.16 8.86
N LEU A 15 2.31 12.48 8.93
CA LEU A 15 3.43 13.39 8.77
C LEU A 15 4.19 13.56 10.10
N ILE A 16 5.51 13.49 10.02
CA ILE A 16 6.42 13.73 11.13
C ILE A 16 7.58 14.60 10.66
N TRP A 17 8.02 15.53 11.49
CA TRP A 17 9.18 16.35 11.24
C TRP A 17 10.47 15.55 11.42
N ARG A 18 11.34 15.66 10.42
CA ARG A 18 12.74 15.26 10.51
C ARG A 18 13.54 16.49 10.92
N ILE A 19 14.21 16.37 12.07
CA ILE A 19 15.02 17.43 12.65
C ILE A 19 16.35 17.51 11.90
N CYS A 20 16.67 18.70 11.42
CA CYS A 20 17.98 19.06 10.93
C CYS A 20 18.57 20.16 11.83
N ASP A 21 18.15 21.41 11.65
CA ASP A 21 18.58 22.53 12.50
C ASP A 21 17.58 22.86 13.62
N GLY A 22 16.37 22.32 13.56
CA GLY A 22 15.32 22.46 14.57
C GLY A 22 14.70 23.85 14.62
N THR A 23 15.00 24.74 13.68
CA THR A 23 14.56 26.13 13.69
C THR A 23 13.11 26.32 13.26
N GLN A 24 12.53 25.32 12.59
CA GLN A 24 11.16 25.37 12.07
C GLN A 24 10.17 24.53 12.87
N ILE A 25 10.62 23.85 13.93
CA ILE A 25 9.83 22.85 14.65
C ILE A 25 9.48 23.39 16.05
N ASP A 26 8.19 23.56 16.30
CA ASP A 26 7.67 23.88 17.64
C ASP A 26 7.67 22.61 18.52
N ILE A 27 8.27 22.72 19.70
CA ILE A 27 8.49 21.58 20.61
C ILE A 27 7.16 20.88 20.96
N TYR A 28 6.08 21.63 21.14
CA TYR A 28 4.84 21.09 21.72
C TYR A 28 3.71 20.92 20.70
N SER A 29 3.75 21.68 19.60
CA SER A 29 2.68 21.76 18.61
C SER A 29 2.93 20.88 17.39
N ASP A 30 4.19 20.57 17.09
CA ASP A 30 4.57 19.77 15.93
C ASP A 30 4.81 18.29 16.28
N PRO A 31 4.52 17.36 15.36
CA PRO A 31 4.83 15.95 15.53
C PRO A 31 6.29 15.68 15.12
N TRP A 32 7.18 15.48 16.07
CA TRP A 32 8.61 15.23 15.80
C TRP A 32 9.24 14.13 16.67
N LEU A 33 8.50 13.56 17.63
CA LEU A 33 8.91 12.40 18.40
C LEU A 33 8.35 11.10 17.81
N THR A 34 8.94 9.97 18.19
CA THR A 34 8.40 8.65 17.83
C THR A 34 8.52 7.66 18.98
N ASP A 35 7.39 7.23 19.53
CA ASP A 35 7.30 6.07 20.42
C ASP A 35 5.92 5.38 20.32
N GLU A 36 5.64 4.46 21.24
CA GLU A 36 4.35 3.75 21.29
C GLU A 36 3.17 4.64 21.74
N GLN A 37 3.44 5.81 22.31
CA GLN A 37 2.47 6.70 22.96
C GLN A 37 2.12 7.91 22.08
N GLY A 38 2.90 8.19 21.04
CA GLY A 38 2.58 9.14 19.98
C GLY A 38 3.77 9.98 19.52
N SER A 39 3.49 10.92 18.62
CA SER A 39 4.53 11.75 18.00
C SER A 39 4.72 13.14 18.60
N PHE A 40 4.03 13.42 19.70
CA PHE A 40 4.06 14.71 20.39
C PHE A 40 4.73 14.57 21.76
N VAL A 41 5.36 15.67 22.20
CA VAL A 41 5.84 15.86 23.57
C VAL A 41 4.66 15.77 24.52
N GLN A 42 4.80 15.00 25.61
CA GLN A 42 3.76 14.83 26.63
C GLN A 42 4.02 15.67 27.87
N THR A 43 5.26 16.11 28.07
CA THR A 43 5.65 17.01 29.14
C THR A 43 4.86 18.31 29.01
N THR A 44 4.27 18.76 30.11
CA THR A 44 3.55 20.04 30.17
C THR A 44 4.49 21.19 29.78
N ASN A 45 4.03 22.03 28.87
CA ASN A 45 4.78 23.19 28.41
C ASN A 45 5.01 24.19 29.56
N SER A 46 6.27 24.38 29.93
CA SER A 46 6.70 25.35 30.96
C SER A 46 6.84 26.78 30.42
N GLY A 47 6.82 26.95 29.09
CA GLY A 47 6.98 28.22 28.39
C GLY A 47 8.42 28.69 28.24
N THR A 48 9.39 27.95 28.79
CA THR A 48 10.81 28.32 28.82
C THR A 48 11.48 28.20 27.45
N VAL A 49 11.07 27.21 26.66
CA VAL A 49 11.58 26.90 25.32
C VAL A 49 10.41 26.69 24.37
N LYS A 50 10.59 27.08 23.10
CA LYS A 50 9.57 26.95 22.06
C LYS A 50 10.04 26.12 20.88
N LEU A 51 11.29 26.29 20.45
CA LEU A 51 11.80 25.67 19.24
C LEU A 51 12.80 24.56 19.55
N VAL A 52 12.79 23.51 18.74
CA VAL A 52 13.72 22.37 18.90
C VAL A 52 15.18 22.81 18.83
N SER A 53 15.49 23.84 18.03
CA SER A 53 16.84 24.43 17.95
C SER A 53 17.38 24.90 19.31
N GLU A 54 16.52 25.32 20.24
CA GLU A 54 16.92 25.79 21.57
C GLU A 54 17.37 24.63 22.50
N LEU A 55 17.06 23.39 22.11
CA LEU A 55 17.49 22.18 22.81
C LEU A 55 18.84 21.66 22.29
N ILE A 56 19.36 22.25 21.21
CA ILE A 56 20.60 21.85 20.54
C ILE A 56 21.70 22.83 20.94
N ASP A 57 22.84 22.29 21.40
CA ASP A 57 24.04 23.09 21.63
C ASP A 57 24.65 23.51 20.28
N SER A 58 24.68 24.81 20.03
CA SER A 58 25.19 25.41 18.79
C SER A 58 26.68 25.18 18.55
N THR A 59 27.45 24.87 19.59
CA THR A 59 28.90 24.65 19.51
C THR A 59 29.22 23.20 19.21
N THR A 60 28.51 22.28 19.88
CA THR A 60 28.78 20.84 19.77
C THR A 60 27.87 20.11 18.78
N HIS A 61 26.80 20.77 18.31
CA HIS A 61 25.74 20.18 17.50
C HIS A 61 25.15 18.90 18.11
N LYS A 62 25.01 18.90 19.44
CA LYS A 62 24.43 17.80 20.22
C LYS A 62 23.26 18.31 21.05
N TRP A 63 22.40 17.38 21.45
CA TRP A 63 21.34 17.67 22.41
C TRP A 63 21.95 18.13 23.75
N ASN A 64 21.39 19.20 24.32
CA ASN A 64 21.77 19.66 25.64
C ASN A 64 21.11 18.77 26.70
N PHE A 65 21.81 17.71 27.09
CA PHE A 65 21.30 16.68 28.00
C PHE A 65 20.84 17.23 29.36
N ASP A 66 21.59 18.17 29.93
CA ASP A 66 21.26 18.75 31.24
C ASP A 66 19.98 19.58 31.16
N LEU A 67 19.84 20.38 30.08
CA LEU A 67 18.62 21.14 29.82
C LEU A 67 17.43 20.19 29.61
N LEU A 68 17.61 19.12 28.83
CA LEU A 68 16.55 18.15 28.56
C LEU A 68 16.03 17.49 29.84
N ASN A 69 16.92 17.01 30.71
CA ASN A 69 16.52 16.39 31.99
C ASN A 69 15.84 17.36 32.95
N SER A 70 16.12 18.66 32.83
CA SER A 70 15.48 19.68 33.66
C SER A 70 14.07 20.05 33.18
N LEU A 71 13.81 19.93 31.87
CA LEU A 71 12.59 20.43 31.24
C LEU A 71 11.57 19.35 30.87
N PHE A 72 12.02 18.13 30.57
CA PHE A 72 11.18 17.08 30.01
C PHE A 72 11.09 15.87 30.93
N SER A 73 9.97 15.13 30.81
CA SER A 73 9.81 13.82 31.43
C SER A 73 10.80 12.81 30.85
N GLU A 74 11.14 11.78 31.61
CA GLU A 74 12.08 10.72 31.20
C GLU A 74 11.72 10.10 29.84
N ARG A 75 10.41 9.91 29.57
CA ARG A 75 9.91 9.42 28.27
C ARG A 75 10.29 10.34 27.13
N ASP A 76 10.02 11.63 27.26
CA ASP A 76 10.32 12.61 26.21
C ASP A 76 11.82 12.80 26.03
N VAL A 77 12.60 12.85 27.12
CA VAL A 77 14.07 12.89 27.06
C VAL A 77 14.62 11.71 26.26
N ASN A 78 14.17 10.49 26.57
CA ASN A 78 14.60 9.29 25.87
C ASN A 78 14.24 9.33 24.38
N CYS A 79 13.04 9.84 24.05
CA CYS A 79 12.62 10.02 22.66
C CYS A 79 13.52 11.03 21.94
N ILE A 80 13.78 12.19 22.54
CA ILE A 80 14.59 13.26 21.95
C ILE A 80 16.01 12.78 21.69
N LEU A 81 16.64 12.12 22.68
CA LEU A 81 18.00 11.61 22.58
C LEU A 81 18.15 10.50 21.53
N SER A 82 17.07 9.79 21.20
CA SER A 82 17.09 8.77 20.14
C SER A 82 17.14 9.37 18.73
N ILE A 83 16.89 10.67 18.59
CA ILE A 83 16.87 11.36 17.30
C ILE A 83 18.29 11.83 16.96
N PRO A 84 18.90 11.32 15.89
CA PRO A 84 20.21 11.79 15.45
C PRO A 84 20.09 13.21 14.86
N ILE A 85 20.87 14.15 15.37
CA ILE A 85 20.97 15.50 14.81
C ILE A 85 21.78 15.44 13.50
N SER A 86 21.23 16.00 12.43
CA SER A 86 21.90 16.02 11.13
C SER A 86 23.03 17.06 11.12
N ILE A 87 24.22 16.67 10.64
CA ILE A 87 25.39 17.57 10.53
C ILE A 87 25.39 18.32 9.17
N CYS A 88 24.57 17.88 8.22
CA CYS A 88 24.38 18.62 6.97
C CYS A 88 23.41 19.76 7.25
N GLY A 89 23.85 21.02 7.15
CA GLY A 89 23.02 22.23 7.28
C GLY A 89 21.92 22.34 6.22
N ARG A 90 20.99 21.39 6.25
CA ARG A 90 19.75 21.34 5.49
C ARG A 90 18.63 21.82 6.38
N ASP A 91 17.62 22.39 5.76
CA ASP A 91 16.41 22.80 6.44
C ASP A 91 15.65 21.59 7.00
N ASP A 92 14.97 21.79 8.13
CA ASP A 92 13.98 20.85 8.66
C ASP A 92 12.95 20.47 7.58
N CYS A 93 12.50 19.21 7.56
CA CYS A 93 11.52 18.77 6.57
C CYS A 93 10.50 17.78 7.11
N LEU A 94 9.29 17.85 6.57
CA LEU A 94 8.22 16.90 6.84
C LEU A 94 8.44 15.61 6.06
N THR A 95 8.30 14.50 6.76
CA THR A 95 8.49 13.15 6.23
C THR A 95 7.31 12.26 6.58
N TRP A 96 7.15 11.18 5.82
CA TRP A 96 6.14 10.19 6.09
C TRP A 96 6.64 9.18 7.14
N ALA A 97 6.04 9.22 8.34
CA ALA A 97 6.45 8.41 9.49
C ALA A 97 6.42 6.89 9.21
N TYR A 98 5.60 6.47 8.24
CA TYR A 98 5.41 5.06 7.89
C TYR A 98 6.22 4.62 6.65
N SER A 99 7.30 5.33 6.29
CA SER A 99 8.24 4.89 5.25
C SER A 99 9.70 5.09 5.65
N LYS A 100 10.57 4.14 5.26
CA LYS A 100 12.01 4.20 5.56
C LYS A 100 12.75 5.34 4.86
N ASP A 101 12.32 5.66 3.65
CA ASP A 101 12.85 6.79 2.86
C ASP A 101 12.20 8.12 3.26
N GLY A 102 11.18 8.09 4.14
CA GLY A 102 10.37 9.25 4.51
C GLY A 102 9.42 9.70 3.39
N LEU A 103 9.26 8.93 2.31
CA LEU A 103 8.36 9.27 1.21
C LEU A 103 6.94 8.79 1.47
N TYR A 104 5.98 9.64 1.11
CA TYR A 104 4.58 9.28 1.15
C TYR A 104 4.24 8.17 0.16
N SER A 105 3.45 7.19 0.58
CA SER A 105 2.85 6.21 -0.33
C SER A 105 1.37 6.02 -0.04
N PHE A 106 0.57 5.90 -1.11
CA PHE A 106 -0.87 5.62 -0.97
C PHE A 106 -1.14 4.31 -0.21
N LYS A 107 -0.23 3.33 -0.33
CA LYS A 107 -0.32 2.05 0.37
C LYS A 107 -0.25 2.22 1.89
N THR A 108 0.72 3.00 2.37
CA THR A 108 0.92 3.25 3.81
C THR A 108 -0.16 4.17 4.39
N ALA A 109 -0.63 5.17 3.62
CA ALA A 109 -1.78 5.99 3.99
C ALA A 109 -3.10 5.20 4.08
N TYR A 110 -3.35 4.28 3.14
CA TYR A 110 -4.51 3.40 3.18
C TYR A 110 -4.46 2.42 4.39
N MET A 111 -3.27 1.95 4.76
CA MET A 111 -3.09 1.15 5.98
C MET A 111 -3.43 1.94 7.26
N LEU A 112 -3.05 3.22 7.31
CA LEU A 112 -3.41 4.15 8.39
C LEU A 112 -4.93 4.33 8.52
N GLU A 113 -5.62 4.59 7.39
CA GLU A 113 -7.08 4.78 7.35
C GLU A 113 -7.85 3.55 7.87
N LYS A 114 -7.34 2.34 7.64
CA LYS A 114 -8.01 1.09 7.99
C LYS A 114 -7.77 0.63 9.43
N SER A 115 -7.15 1.46 10.29
CA SER A 115 -6.99 1.19 11.73
C SER A 115 -6.35 -0.17 12.03
N CYS A 116 -5.41 -0.60 11.19
CA CYS A 116 -4.61 -1.79 11.50
C CYS A 116 -3.66 -1.42 12.64
N ASN A 117 -3.68 -2.16 13.75
CA ASN A 117 -2.99 -1.82 15.01
C ASN A 117 -1.48 -1.56 14.78
N PHE A 118 -1.08 -0.28 14.69
CA PHE A 118 0.31 0.17 14.45
C PHE A 118 1.19 0.07 15.72
N SER A 119 0.64 -0.32 16.86
CA SER A 119 1.40 -0.67 18.07
C SER A 119 2.45 -1.77 17.82
N ASN A 120 2.33 -2.53 16.71
CA ASN A 120 3.36 -3.48 16.24
C ASN A 120 4.25 -2.95 15.10
N PHE A 121 3.98 -1.76 14.56
CA PHE A 121 4.79 -1.14 13.50
C PHE A 121 5.98 -0.37 14.09
N HIS A 122 5.82 0.23 15.28
CA HIS A 122 6.95 0.84 16.02
C HIS A 122 7.94 -0.22 16.56
N LYS A 123 7.48 -1.46 16.79
CA LYS A 123 8.36 -2.61 17.06
C LYS A 123 9.18 -3.07 15.83
N ALA A 124 8.98 -2.45 14.67
CA ALA A 124 9.58 -2.84 13.39
C ALA A 124 10.90 -2.11 13.04
N TRP A 125 11.69 -1.69 14.04
CA TRP A 125 13.14 -1.62 13.85
C TRP A 125 13.80 -3.03 13.83
N GLY A 126 13.00 -4.11 13.92
CA GLY A 126 13.42 -5.50 13.75
C GLY A 126 13.53 -5.99 12.30
N VAL A 127 12.44 -6.03 11.53
CA VAL A 127 12.47 -6.39 10.09
C VAL A 127 11.27 -5.75 9.40
N VAL A 128 11.49 -4.92 8.39
CA VAL A 128 10.39 -4.45 7.53
C VAL A 128 9.97 -5.57 6.60
N GLU A 129 8.68 -5.90 6.64
CA GLU A 129 8.07 -6.89 5.76
C GLU A 129 8.18 -6.43 4.30
N THR A 130 9.01 -7.11 3.51
CA THR A 130 9.13 -6.90 2.06
C THR A 130 8.18 -7.85 1.30
N MET A 131 7.95 -7.59 0.01
CA MET A 131 7.22 -8.55 -0.84
C MET A 131 7.91 -9.92 -0.85
N HIS A 132 9.24 -9.93 -0.88
CA HIS A 132 10.02 -11.16 -0.81
C HIS A 132 9.81 -11.89 0.53
N HIS A 133 9.77 -11.15 1.64
CA HIS A 133 9.44 -11.74 2.94
C HIS A 133 8.04 -12.32 2.98
N ALA A 134 7.04 -11.57 2.53
CA ALA A 134 5.64 -11.98 2.57
C ALA A 134 5.35 -13.20 1.69
N LEU A 135 6.07 -13.37 0.58
CA LEU A 135 5.80 -14.39 -0.42
C LEU A 135 6.78 -15.58 -0.41
N PHE A 136 7.99 -15.40 0.12
CA PHE A 136 9.05 -16.41 0.05
C PHE A 136 9.77 -16.64 1.37
N ASP A 137 10.19 -15.59 2.10
CA ASP A 137 11.07 -15.79 3.27
C ASP A 137 10.35 -16.02 4.61
N CYS A 138 9.09 -15.62 4.76
CA CYS A 138 8.38 -15.83 6.01
C CYS A 138 8.39 -17.33 6.37
N GLN A 139 8.70 -17.68 7.63
CA GLN A 139 8.84 -19.09 8.06
C GLN A 139 7.60 -19.92 7.68
N ALA A 140 6.41 -19.41 8.02
CA ALA A 140 5.16 -20.06 7.70
C ALA A 140 4.86 -20.12 6.19
N VAL A 141 5.56 -19.38 5.35
CA VAL A 141 5.44 -19.43 3.88
C VAL A 141 6.49 -20.38 3.29
N ARG A 142 7.72 -20.37 3.79
CA ARG A 142 8.76 -21.38 3.46
C ARG A 142 8.29 -22.79 3.74
N ASP A 143 7.59 -22.99 4.85
CA ASP A 143 7.01 -24.27 5.22
C ASP A 143 5.94 -24.71 4.22
N LEU A 144 5.07 -23.80 3.76
CA LEU A 144 4.11 -24.09 2.69
C LEU A 144 4.78 -24.44 1.37
N TRP A 145 5.82 -23.70 0.97
CA TRP A 145 6.60 -24.00 -0.25
C TRP A 145 7.22 -25.39 -0.20
N ARG A 146 7.68 -25.83 0.98
CA ARG A 146 8.24 -27.17 1.20
C ARG A 146 7.15 -28.25 1.19
N GLU A 147 6.10 -28.07 1.98
CA GLU A 147 5.03 -29.06 2.20
C GLU A 147 4.12 -29.26 0.99
N CYS A 148 4.04 -28.26 0.10
CA CYS A 148 3.33 -28.36 -1.16
C CYS A 148 4.26 -28.75 -2.33
N GLU A 149 5.52 -29.13 -2.06
CA GLU A 149 6.50 -29.58 -3.06
C GLU A 149 6.80 -28.52 -4.14
N CYS A 150 6.73 -27.24 -3.78
CA CYS A 150 6.94 -26.12 -4.69
C CYS A 150 8.30 -25.43 -4.54
N LYS A 151 9.29 -26.10 -3.93
CA LYS A 151 10.62 -25.51 -3.68
C LYS A 151 11.33 -24.98 -4.94
N ALA A 152 11.07 -25.60 -6.10
CA ALA A 152 11.65 -25.19 -7.38
C ALA A 152 11.17 -23.80 -7.85
N LEU A 153 10.07 -23.30 -7.29
CA LEU A 153 9.44 -22.02 -7.67
C LEU A 153 9.86 -20.86 -6.75
N VAL A 154 10.61 -21.14 -5.69
CA VAL A 154 10.97 -20.14 -4.67
C VAL A 154 12.03 -19.19 -5.23
N CYS A 155 11.73 -17.90 -5.23
CA CYS A 155 12.71 -16.84 -5.46
C CYS A 155 13.74 -16.88 -4.32
N ARG A 156 15.02 -17.08 -4.65
CA ARG A 156 16.10 -17.13 -3.66
C ARG A 156 16.85 -15.80 -3.56
N ASP A 157 16.91 -15.06 -4.66
CA ASP A 157 17.51 -13.74 -4.69
C ASP A 157 16.46 -12.69 -4.29
N LYS A 158 16.76 -11.95 -3.22
CA LYS A 158 15.87 -10.92 -2.68
C LYS A 158 15.78 -9.68 -3.55
N ASN A 159 16.73 -9.50 -4.45
CA ASN A 159 16.83 -8.36 -5.35
C ASN A 159 16.32 -8.65 -6.76
N GLU A 160 15.92 -9.89 -7.03
CA GLU A 160 15.42 -10.30 -8.35
C GLU A 160 14.02 -9.73 -8.61
N ASP A 161 13.84 -9.17 -9.81
CA ASP A 161 12.52 -8.74 -10.25
C ASP A 161 11.63 -9.97 -10.46
N PHE A 162 10.47 -9.98 -9.81
CA PHE A 162 9.49 -11.06 -9.90
C PHE A 162 9.09 -11.38 -11.34
N LYS A 163 9.22 -10.43 -12.27
CA LYS A 163 9.05 -10.69 -13.71
C LYS A 163 9.94 -11.84 -14.18
N TYR A 164 11.24 -11.83 -13.84
CA TYR A 164 12.18 -12.87 -14.25
C TYR A 164 11.87 -14.19 -13.56
N VAL A 165 11.52 -14.15 -12.28
CA VAL A 165 11.05 -15.34 -11.52
C VAL A 165 9.89 -16.03 -12.26
N PHE A 166 8.88 -15.28 -12.69
CA PHE A 166 7.73 -15.83 -13.42
C PHE A 166 8.06 -16.26 -14.85
N GLU A 167 9.08 -15.68 -15.48
CA GLU A 167 9.57 -16.13 -16.78
C GLU A 167 10.25 -17.50 -16.65
N GLU A 168 11.08 -17.71 -15.62
CA GLU A 168 11.70 -19.00 -15.32
C GLU A 168 10.68 -20.08 -15.02
N TRP A 169 9.57 -19.73 -14.34
CA TRP A 169 8.48 -20.67 -14.08
C TRP A 169 7.92 -21.30 -15.36
N LYS A 170 7.99 -20.60 -16.51
CA LYS A 170 7.47 -21.14 -17.79
C LYS A 170 8.15 -22.44 -18.22
N LYS A 171 9.38 -22.68 -17.75
CA LYS A 171 10.17 -23.89 -18.04
C LYS A 171 9.71 -25.10 -17.21
N LEU A 172 8.86 -24.87 -16.22
CA LEU A 172 8.37 -25.89 -15.28
C LEU A 172 6.97 -26.40 -15.65
N ASP A 173 6.67 -27.59 -15.15
CA ASP A 173 5.43 -28.31 -15.41
C ASP A 173 4.20 -27.47 -15.02
N VAL A 174 3.13 -27.59 -15.81
CA VAL A 174 1.89 -26.82 -15.60
C VAL A 174 1.29 -27.03 -14.20
N PRO A 175 1.18 -28.27 -13.67
CA PRO A 175 0.62 -28.47 -12.33
C PRO A 175 1.47 -27.83 -11.24
N LEU A 176 2.80 -27.86 -11.39
CA LEU A 176 3.73 -27.24 -10.46
C LEU A 176 3.55 -25.71 -10.47
N ARG A 177 3.51 -25.09 -11.65
CA ARG A 177 3.21 -23.65 -11.79
C ARG A 177 1.88 -23.25 -11.16
N GLN A 178 0.83 -24.03 -11.39
CA GLN A 178 -0.50 -23.78 -10.81
C GLN A 178 -0.45 -23.83 -9.28
N ARG A 179 0.26 -24.82 -8.73
CA ARG A 179 0.47 -24.95 -7.28
C ARG A 179 1.20 -23.74 -6.70
N GLY A 180 2.27 -23.29 -7.35
CA GLY A 180 3.00 -22.09 -6.93
C GLY A 180 2.18 -20.80 -7.02
N ALA A 181 1.39 -20.63 -8.08
CA ALA A 181 0.49 -19.48 -8.20
C ALA A 181 -0.59 -19.47 -7.11
N ALA A 182 -1.16 -20.63 -6.80
CA ALA A 182 -2.11 -20.80 -5.70
C ALA A 182 -1.45 -20.47 -4.35
N LEU A 183 -0.21 -20.92 -4.11
CA LEU A 183 0.55 -20.60 -2.91
C LEU A 183 0.78 -19.11 -2.75
N LEU A 184 1.22 -18.42 -3.80
CA LEU A 184 1.40 -16.96 -3.77
C LEU A 184 0.10 -16.24 -3.42
N TRP A 185 -1.01 -16.64 -4.06
CA TRP A 185 -2.33 -16.08 -3.79
C TRP A 185 -2.76 -16.27 -2.33
N TRP A 186 -2.60 -17.50 -1.79
CA TRP A 186 -2.98 -17.81 -0.42
C TRP A 186 -2.05 -17.19 0.61
N ALA A 187 -0.74 -17.12 0.35
CA ALA A 187 0.23 -16.46 1.23
C ALA A 187 -0.11 -14.96 1.35
N TRP A 188 -0.33 -14.30 0.21
CA TRP A 188 -0.78 -12.91 0.15
C TRP A 188 -2.14 -12.70 0.84
N GLY A 189 -3.10 -13.59 0.56
CA GLY A 189 -4.42 -13.57 1.16
C GLY A 189 -4.39 -13.73 2.68
N ARG A 190 -3.72 -14.77 3.19
CA ARG A 190 -3.54 -15.03 4.64
C ARG A 190 -2.92 -13.82 5.32
N ARG A 191 -1.85 -13.26 4.75
CA ARG A 191 -1.20 -12.05 5.25
C ARG A 191 -2.17 -10.87 5.29
N ASN A 192 -2.90 -10.62 4.21
CA ASN A 192 -3.83 -9.49 4.15
C ASN A 192 -5.00 -9.63 5.11
N TYR A 193 -5.61 -10.81 5.24
CA TYR A 193 -6.65 -11.04 6.24
C TYR A 193 -6.12 -10.85 7.66
N LYS A 194 -4.87 -11.25 7.93
CA LYS A 194 -4.24 -11.01 9.23
C LYS A 194 -4.00 -9.52 9.47
N VAL A 195 -3.45 -8.81 8.50
CA VAL A 195 -3.13 -7.39 8.62
C VAL A 195 -4.39 -6.53 8.71
N PHE A 196 -5.35 -6.72 7.80
CA PHE A 196 -6.52 -5.84 7.65
C PHE A 196 -7.73 -6.24 8.49
N ASN A 197 -7.80 -7.49 8.95
CA ASN A 197 -8.96 -8.00 9.68
C ASN A 197 -8.59 -8.67 11.01
N ASN A 198 -7.30 -8.75 11.36
CA ASN A 198 -6.77 -9.53 12.48
C ASN A 198 -7.24 -10.99 12.50
N LYS A 199 -7.56 -11.55 11.32
CA LYS A 199 -7.99 -12.94 11.16
C LYS A 199 -6.84 -13.76 10.60
N ASP A 200 -6.49 -14.85 11.27
CA ASP A 200 -5.47 -15.76 10.77
C ASP A 200 -6.11 -16.98 10.11
N THR A 201 -5.47 -17.47 9.04
CA THR A 201 -5.86 -18.73 8.40
C THR A 201 -4.85 -19.79 8.81
N PRO A 202 -5.29 -20.85 9.52
CA PRO A 202 -4.41 -21.93 9.94
C PRO A 202 -3.56 -22.49 8.81
N HIS A 203 -2.27 -22.70 9.08
CA HIS A 203 -1.28 -23.19 8.11
C HIS A 203 -1.74 -24.47 7.39
N LEU A 204 -2.25 -25.45 8.14
CA LEU A 204 -2.78 -26.70 7.61
C LEU A 204 -3.93 -26.46 6.62
N LEU A 205 -4.84 -25.51 6.89
CA LEU A 205 -5.94 -25.21 5.98
C LEU A 205 -5.45 -24.58 4.67
N VAL A 206 -4.38 -23.79 4.71
CA VAL A 206 -3.76 -23.25 3.49
C VAL A 206 -3.14 -24.38 2.68
N ARG A 207 -2.37 -25.27 3.31
CA ARG A 207 -1.80 -26.46 2.68
C ARG A 207 -2.86 -27.32 2.00
N GLU A 208 -3.90 -27.73 2.74
CA GLU A 208 -4.98 -28.58 2.21
C GLU A 208 -5.75 -27.92 1.06
N ARG A 209 -5.89 -26.59 1.07
CA ARG A 209 -6.54 -25.87 -0.03
C ARG A 209 -5.66 -25.81 -1.28
N VAL A 210 -4.36 -25.59 -1.12
CA VAL A 210 -3.41 -25.54 -2.24
C VAL A 210 -3.30 -26.91 -2.92
N LEU A 211 -3.18 -27.99 -2.14
CA LEU A 211 -3.08 -29.35 -2.66
C LEU A 211 -4.36 -29.76 -3.40
N ARG A 212 -5.54 -29.56 -2.77
CA ARG A 212 -6.84 -29.85 -3.40
C ARG A 212 -7.08 -29.04 -4.66
N LEU A 213 -6.72 -27.76 -4.68
CA LEU A 213 -6.99 -26.89 -5.83
C LEU A 213 -6.26 -27.39 -7.08
N VAL A 214 -5.08 -28.00 -6.96
CA VAL A 214 -4.37 -28.58 -8.11
C VAL A 214 -4.95 -29.92 -8.55
N GLU A 215 -5.42 -30.74 -7.60
CA GLU A 215 -6.11 -32.01 -7.89
C GLU A 215 -7.51 -31.79 -8.51
N GLU A 216 -8.21 -30.72 -8.10
CA GLU A 216 -9.58 -30.41 -8.50
C GLU A 216 -9.67 -29.46 -9.70
N GLN A 217 -8.62 -28.67 -10.02
CA GLN A 217 -8.61 -27.74 -11.18
C GLN A 217 -8.88 -28.43 -12.52
N GLY A 218 -8.60 -29.73 -12.65
CA GLY A 218 -8.98 -30.52 -13.82
C GLY A 218 -10.47 -30.86 -13.90
N LYS A 219 -11.20 -30.87 -12.77
CA LYS A 219 -12.61 -31.27 -12.65
C LYS A 219 -13.55 -30.06 -12.53
N TYR A 220 -13.21 -29.08 -11.70
CA TYR A 220 -14.04 -27.89 -11.44
C TYR A 220 -14.07 -26.93 -12.65
N SER A 221 -12.91 -26.66 -13.26
CA SER A 221 -12.82 -25.78 -14.44
C SER A 221 -13.51 -26.37 -15.67
N LYS A 222 -13.47 -27.70 -15.85
CA LYS A 222 -14.27 -28.39 -16.88
C LYS A 222 -15.77 -28.28 -16.61
N HIS A 223 -16.20 -28.49 -15.37
CA HIS A 223 -17.62 -28.48 -15.01
C HIS A 223 -18.29 -27.11 -15.15
N ILE A 224 -17.57 -26.01 -14.88
CA ILE A 224 -18.12 -24.64 -14.97
C ILE A 224 -17.96 -24.03 -16.37
N TYR A 225 -16.85 -24.27 -17.07
CA TYR A 225 -16.54 -23.55 -18.32
C TYR A 225 -16.78 -24.35 -19.60
N ASP A 226 -16.99 -25.68 -19.57
CA ASP A 226 -17.27 -26.43 -20.82
C ASP A 226 -18.67 -26.15 -21.38
N HIS A 227 -19.65 -25.73 -20.57
CA HIS A 227 -21.00 -25.39 -21.04
C HIS A 227 -21.10 -24.01 -21.72
N TRP A 228 -20.04 -23.20 -21.68
CA TRP A 228 -20.04 -21.81 -22.16
C TRP A 228 -18.98 -21.53 -23.24
N ARG A 229 -18.55 -22.54 -24.01
CA ARG A 229 -17.75 -22.29 -25.22
C ARG A 229 -18.64 -21.76 -26.35
N SER A 230 -19.06 -20.51 -26.22
CA SER A 230 -19.22 -19.69 -27.43
C SER A 230 -17.81 -19.46 -28.01
N PRO A 231 -17.63 -19.44 -29.34
CA PRO A 231 -16.34 -19.11 -29.93
C PRO A 231 -15.99 -17.69 -29.51
N THR A 232 -15.13 -17.58 -28.50
CA THR A 232 -14.66 -16.30 -27.99
C THR A 232 -13.50 -15.89 -28.87
N THR A 233 -13.72 -14.88 -29.70
CA THR A 233 -12.65 -14.13 -30.35
C THR A 233 -11.79 -13.56 -29.23
N THR A 234 -10.62 -14.15 -28.98
CA THR A 234 -9.71 -13.72 -27.94
C THR A 234 -9.36 -12.26 -28.20
N SER A 235 -9.73 -11.35 -27.29
CA SER A 235 -9.32 -9.96 -27.42
C SER A 235 -7.79 -9.91 -27.44
N PRO A 236 -7.17 -9.17 -28.39
CA PRO A 236 -5.71 -9.12 -28.50
C PRO A 236 -5.06 -8.72 -27.16
N LYS A 237 -4.01 -9.45 -26.75
CA LYS A 237 -3.25 -9.22 -25.51
C LYS A 237 -2.54 -7.85 -25.44
N VAL A 238 -2.54 -7.11 -26.55
CA VAL A 238 -1.94 -5.77 -26.66
C VAL A 238 -3.06 -4.77 -26.85
N CYS A 239 -3.17 -3.79 -25.94
CA CYS A 239 -4.06 -2.65 -26.11
C CYS A 239 -3.59 -1.87 -27.33
N LYS A 240 -4.22 -2.10 -28.49
CA LYS A 240 -3.92 -1.34 -29.70
C LYS A 240 -4.23 0.13 -29.43
N HIS A 241 -3.26 0.99 -29.67
CA HIS A 241 -3.47 2.43 -29.67
C HIS A 241 -4.54 2.78 -30.72
N PRO A 242 -5.42 3.75 -30.45
CA PRO A 242 -6.37 4.20 -31.46
C PRO A 242 -5.61 4.79 -32.68
N PRO A 243 -6.20 4.78 -33.88
CA PRO A 243 -5.65 5.50 -35.02
C PRO A 243 -5.47 7.01 -34.72
N SER A 244 -4.60 7.70 -35.45
CA SER A 244 -4.21 9.11 -35.19
C SER A 244 -5.36 10.12 -35.14
N SER A 245 -6.53 9.79 -35.72
CA SER A 245 -7.73 10.62 -35.71
C SER A 245 -8.72 10.30 -34.60
N PHE A 246 -8.43 9.32 -33.73
CA PHE A 246 -9.34 8.84 -32.70
C PHE A 246 -8.73 8.93 -31.31
N VAL A 247 -9.59 9.24 -30.34
CA VAL A 247 -9.30 9.09 -28.91
C VAL A 247 -10.03 7.85 -28.40
N LYS A 248 -9.31 6.98 -27.69
CA LYS A 248 -9.91 5.83 -27.03
C LYS A 248 -10.27 6.21 -25.59
N VAL A 249 -11.54 6.12 -25.25
CA VAL A 249 -12.02 6.32 -23.88
C VAL A 249 -12.42 4.96 -23.29
N ASN A 250 -11.66 4.50 -22.30
CA ASN A 250 -11.98 3.33 -21.51
C ASN A 250 -12.73 3.76 -20.25
N CYS A 251 -13.75 3.01 -19.85
CA CYS A 251 -14.46 3.23 -18.60
C CYS A 251 -14.78 1.91 -17.92
N ASP A 252 -14.93 1.96 -16.61
CA ASP A 252 -15.28 0.81 -15.79
C ASP A 252 -16.04 1.28 -14.55
N ALA A 253 -16.80 0.37 -13.95
CA ALA A 253 -17.57 0.66 -12.76
C ALA A 253 -17.23 -0.31 -11.62
N SER A 254 -17.32 0.17 -10.38
CA SER A 254 -17.11 -0.66 -9.20
C SER A 254 -18.27 -0.56 -8.23
N LEU A 255 -18.59 -1.69 -7.61
CA LEU A 255 -19.62 -1.84 -6.60
C LEU A 255 -19.03 -2.38 -5.32
N SER A 256 -19.41 -1.77 -4.19
CA SER A 256 -19.11 -2.27 -2.85
C SER A 256 -20.40 -2.72 -2.17
N GLU A 257 -20.32 -3.78 -1.36
CA GLU A 257 -21.42 -4.29 -0.54
C GLU A 257 -22.07 -3.22 0.35
N GLN A 258 -21.33 -2.17 0.69
CA GLN A 258 -21.83 -1.04 1.48
C GLN A 258 -22.65 -0.03 0.65
N GLY A 259 -22.95 -0.30 -0.63
CA GLY A 259 -23.70 0.60 -1.51
C GLY A 259 -22.88 1.80 -2.01
N TRP A 260 -21.55 1.65 -2.05
CA TRP A 260 -20.67 2.59 -2.74
C TRP A 260 -20.52 2.17 -4.20
N ILE A 261 -20.62 3.16 -5.09
CA ILE A 261 -20.48 3.02 -6.53
C ILE A 261 -19.30 3.88 -6.97
N GLY A 262 -18.35 3.29 -7.68
CA GLY A 262 -17.26 3.99 -8.36
C GLY A 262 -17.47 3.98 -9.87
N HIS A 263 -17.20 5.11 -10.52
CA HIS A 263 -17.06 5.19 -11.97
C HIS A 263 -15.64 5.64 -12.29
N GLY A 264 -14.94 4.91 -13.14
CA GLY A 264 -13.61 5.28 -13.64
C GLY A 264 -13.67 5.52 -15.15
N ALA A 265 -12.88 6.48 -15.63
CA ALA A 265 -12.68 6.70 -17.05
C ALA A 265 -11.26 7.19 -17.35
N THR A 266 -10.68 6.70 -18.44
CA THR A 266 -9.36 7.13 -18.93
C THR A 266 -9.41 7.26 -20.44
N ALA A 267 -8.95 8.39 -20.97
CA ALA A 267 -8.82 8.65 -22.39
C ALA A 267 -7.35 8.68 -22.82
N ARG A 268 -7.06 8.08 -23.98
CA ARG A 268 -5.72 8.05 -24.57
C ARG A 268 -5.73 8.40 -26.05
N ASP A 269 -4.67 9.07 -26.50
CA ASP A 269 -4.43 9.35 -27.91
C ASP A 269 -3.78 8.15 -28.64
N SER A 270 -3.43 8.34 -29.91
CA SER A 270 -2.79 7.33 -30.75
C SER A 270 -1.35 6.98 -30.38
N GLN A 271 -0.70 7.77 -29.53
CA GLN A 271 0.61 7.48 -28.95
C GLN A 271 0.47 6.79 -27.57
N GLY A 272 -0.77 6.64 -27.07
CA GLY A 272 -1.04 6.07 -25.75
C GLY A 272 -0.90 7.06 -24.60
N ALA A 273 -0.62 8.34 -24.89
CA ALA A 273 -0.56 9.40 -23.90
C ALA A 273 -1.95 9.61 -23.30
N VAL A 274 -2.00 9.79 -21.98
CA VAL A 274 -3.25 10.00 -21.27
C VAL A 274 -3.71 11.43 -21.47
N ILE A 275 -4.86 11.61 -22.10
CA ILE A 275 -5.49 12.93 -22.29
C ILE A 275 -6.22 13.34 -21.01
N PHE A 276 -6.97 12.40 -20.43
CA PHE A 276 -7.57 12.57 -19.11
C PHE A 276 -7.74 11.23 -18.41
N ALA A 277 -7.78 11.29 -17.08
CA ALA A 277 -8.29 10.23 -16.23
C ALA A 277 -9.20 10.86 -15.18
N GLY A 278 -10.28 10.17 -14.83
CA GLY A 278 -11.25 10.65 -13.87
C GLY A 278 -11.88 9.50 -13.10
N THR A 279 -12.19 9.78 -11.84
CA THR A 279 -12.97 8.89 -10.98
C THR A 279 -14.10 9.66 -10.31
N ARG A 280 -15.23 9.00 -10.09
CA ARG A 280 -16.34 9.53 -9.32
C ARG A 280 -16.86 8.44 -8.39
N ARG A 281 -16.90 8.74 -7.10
CA ARG A 281 -17.53 7.89 -6.09
C ARG A 281 -18.87 8.47 -5.68
N MET A 282 -19.88 7.63 -5.53
CA MET A 282 -21.20 8.04 -5.04
C MET A 282 -21.89 6.93 -4.26
N ARG A 283 -22.91 7.30 -3.47
CA ARG A 283 -23.83 6.34 -2.85
C ARG A 283 -24.96 6.04 -3.81
N GLY A 284 -25.33 4.77 -3.89
CA GLY A 284 -26.48 4.34 -4.68
C GLY A 284 -26.70 2.84 -4.58
N LYS A 285 -27.92 2.42 -4.92
CA LYS A 285 -28.28 1.01 -5.08
C LYS A 285 -28.81 0.84 -6.49
N TRP A 286 -27.92 0.47 -7.40
CA TRP A 286 -28.28 0.19 -8.79
C TRP A 286 -27.75 -1.19 -9.17
N PRO A 287 -28.48 -1.95 -10.02
CA PRO A 287 -27.98 -3.18 -10.60
C PRO A 287 -26.66 -2.94 -11.34
N PRO A 288 -25.73 -3.92 -11.38
CA PRO A 288 -24.44 -3.79 -12.05
C PRO A 288 -24.53 -3.23 -13.46
N LYS A 289 -25.50 -3.68 -14.26
CA LYS A 289 -25.71 -3.20 -15.63
C LYS A 289 -25.98 -1.68 -15.72
N ILE A 290 -26.74 -1.13 -14.76
CA ILE A 290 -27.01 0.32 -14.70
C ILE A 290 -25.75 1.09 -14.29
N VAL A 291 -24.92 0.49 -13.43
CA VAL A 291 -23.68 1.08 -12.93
C VAL A 291 -22.64 1.17 -14.05
N GLU A 292 -22.53 0.14 -14.89
CA GLU A 292 -21.73 0.18 -16.12
C GLU A 292 -22.19 1.28 -17.09
N CYS A 293 -23.49 1.37 -17.37
CA CYS A 293 -24.03 2.43 -18.22
C CYS A 293 -23.72 3.83 -17.68
N LYS A 294 -23.68 3.99 -16.34
CA LYS A 294 -23.33 5.25 -15.70
C LYS A 294 -21.83 5.55 -15.74
N ALA A 295 -20.97 4.55 -15.75
CA ALA A 295 -19.55 4.74 -16.04
C ALA A 295 -19.33 5.24 -17.48
N VAL A 296 -20.05 4.68 -18.45
CA VAL A 296 -20.03 5.18 -19.84
C VAL A 296 -20.50 6.64 -19.91
N LEU A 297 -21.63 6.97 -19.26
CA LEU A 297 -22.14 8.34 -19.21
C LEU A 297 -21.14 9.31 -18.55
N PHE A 298 -20.47 8.87 -17.49
CA PHE A 298 -19.43 9.65 -16.82
C PHE A 298 -18.24 9.91 -17.75
N ALA A 299 -17.79 8.90 -18.48
CA ALA A 299 -16.70 8.99 -19.44
C ALA A 299 -17.01 9.96 -20.59
N VAL A 300 -18.23 9.89 -21.15
CA VAL A 300 -18.70 10.81 -22.21
C VAL A 300 -18.76 12.25 -21.72
N LYS A 301 -19.24 12.48 -20.48
CA LYS A 301 -19.27 13.81 -19.87
C LYS A 301 -17.86 14.39 -19.69
N LEU A 302 -16.89 13.56 -19.30
CA LEU A 302 -15.49 13.96 -19.25
C LEU A 302 -14.96 14.29 -20.65
N ALA A 303 -15.19 13.43 -21.64
CA ALA A 303 -14.77 13.68 -23.02
C ALA A 303 -15.29 15.04 -23.55
N LYS A 304 -16.57 15.37 -23.29
CA LYS A 304 -17.16 16.67 -23.63
C LYS A 304 -16.48 17.83 -22.90
N LYS A 305 -16.18 17.68 -21.59
CA LYS A 305 -15.47 18.70 -20.79
C LYS A 305 -14.07 18.99 -21.34
N TYR A 306 -13.37 17.96 -21.80
CA TYR A 306 -12.05 18.06 -22.43
C TYR A 306 -12.12 18.40 -23.93
N ARG A 307 -13.29 18.82 -24.44
CA ARG A 307 -13.51 19.25 -25.84
C ARG A 307 -13.05 18.20 -26.87
N LEU A 308 -13.22 16.92 -26.56
CA LEU A 308 -13.06 15.83 -27.52
C LEU A 308 -14.32 15.75 -28.39
N VAL A 309 -14.51 16.76 -29.25
CA VAL A 309 -15.76 16.97 -29.99
C VAL A 309 -15.68 16.39 -31.40
N ARG A 310 -15.60 15.06 -31.48
CA ARG A 310 -16.15 14.25 -32.58
C ARG A 310 -16.57 12.92 -31.95
N LEU A 311 -17.67 12.95 -31.21
CA LEU A 311 -18.40 11.75 -30.83
C LEU A 311 -19.50 11.50 -31.86
#